data_AF-A0A1Q6HRC4-F1
#
_entry.id   AF-A0A1Q6HRC4-F1
#
_cell.length_a   1.000
_cell.length_b   1.000
_cell.length_c   1.000
_cell.angle_alpha   90.00
_cell.angle_beta   90.00
_cell.angle_gamma   90.00
#
_symmetry.space_group_name_H-M   'P 1'
#
loop_
_entity.id
_entity.type
_entity.pdbx_description
1 polymer ?
#
loop_
_entity_poly.entity_id
_entity_poly.type
_entity_poly.pdbx_seq_one_letter_code
_entity_poly.pdbx_strand_id
1 'polypeptide(L)'
;MEVKIINKSHHPLPGYATPLSAGMDIRANLAEPVVLKPLERKLIPTGLYIALPEGYEAQMRPRSGLALKHGITLLNTPGTIDADYRGEIGIILINLSSEPFTINDGERICQMVITAHSQVVWQPVEVLDDTERGAGGFGHTGK
;
A
#
# COMPACT_ATOMS: atom_id res chain seq x y z
N MET A 1 -0.45 -18.42 9.04
CA MET A 1 -0.74 -17.15 9.74
C MET A 1 -2.18 -16.80 9.46
N GLU A 2 -2.93 -16.41 10.50
CA GLU A 2 -4.33 -15.97 10.37
C GLU A 2 -4.41 -14.48 10.73
N VAL A 3 -5.20 -13.71 9.98
CA VAL A 3 -5.43 -12.28 10.21
C VAL A 3 -6.92 -12.09 10.46
N LYS A 4 -7.28 -11.44 11.57
CA LYS A 4 -8.69 -11.11 11.84
C LYS A 4 -9.09 -9.93 10.95
N ILE A 5 -10.25 -10.02 10.34
CA ILE A 5 -10.77 -9.00 9.43
C ILE A 5 -12.25 -8.74 9.69
N ILE A 6 -12.65 -7.48 9.68
CA ILE A 6 -14.04 -7.04 9.56
C ILE A 6 -14.20 -6.44 8.17
N ASN A 7 -15.21 -6.91 7.45
CA ASN A 7 -15.59 -6.36 6.16
C ASN A 7 -16.98 -5.72 6.29
N LYS A 8 -17.02 -4.39 6.21
CA LYS A 8 -18.24 -3.58 6.15
C LYS A 8 -18.60 -3.13 4.74
N SER A 9 -17.82 -3.52 3.72
CA SER A 9 -18.19 -3.32 2.33
C SER A 9 -19.19 -4.37 1.88
N HIS A 10 -19.83 -4.14 0.74
CA HIS A 10 -20.65 -5.13 0.03
C HIS A 10 -19.83 -5.97 -0.97
N HIS A 11 -18.50 -5.89 -0.92
CA HIS A 11 -17.59 -6.64 -1.79
C HIS A 11 -17.03 -7.89 -1.11
N PRO A 12 -16.64 -8.93 -1.87
CA PRO A 12 -15.95 -10.10 -1.32
C PRO A 12 -14.65 -9.72 -0.58
N LEU A 13 -14.25 -10.57 0.38
CA LEU A 13 -12.96 -10.43 1.04
C LEU A 13 -11.80 -10.45 0.03
N PRO A 14 -10.70 -9.72 0.30
CA PRO A 14 -9.49 -9.82 -0.51
C PRO A 14 -8.98 -11.27 -0.55
N GLY A 15 -8.58 -11.70 -1.74
CA GLY A 15 -8.03 -13.04 -1.97
C GLY A 15 -6.85 -12.99 -2.91
N TYR A 16 -5.99 -14.01 -2.83
CA TYR A 16 -4.87 -14.18 -3.73
C TYR A 16 -5.38 -14.62 -5.10
N ALA A 17 -5.00 -13.88 -6.15
CA ALA A 17 -5.46 -14.16 -7.51
C ALA A 17 -4.87 -15.46 -8.08
N THR A 18 -3.65 -15.81 -7.67
CA THR A 18 -2.97 -17.04 -8.03
C THR A 18 -2.26 -17.63 -6.80
N PRO A 19 -1.91 -18.94 -6.81
CA PRO A 19 -1.23 -19.57 -5.69
C PRO A 19 0.13 -18.95 -5.30
N LEU A 20 0.76 -18.22 -6.23
CA LEU A 20 2.07 -17.58 -6.04
C LEU A 20 1.98 -16.05 -5.99
N SER A 21 0.76 -15.50 -5.89
CA SER A 21 0.57 -14.05 -5.78
C SER A 21 1.11 -13.56 -4.43
N ALA A 22 1.93 -12.51 -4.44
CA ALA A 22 2.43 -11.90 -3.20
C ALA A 22 1.38 -11.07 -2.47
N GLY A 23 0.43 -10.48 -3.21
CA GLY A 23 -0.58 -9.58 -2.66
C GLY A 23 -2.00 -9.94 -3.06
N MET A 24 -2.95 -9.33 -2.34
CA MET A 24 -4.38 -9.44 -2.57
C MET A 24 -4.92 -8.11 -3.11
N ASP A 25 -5.68 -8.15 -4.20
CA ASP A 25 -6.29 -6.94 -4.75
C ASP A 25 -7.32 -6.37 -3.75
N ILE A 26 -7.25 -5.05 -3.50
CA ILE A 26 -8.18 -4.32 -2.63
C ILE A 26 -9.13 -3.49 -3.48
N ARG A 27 -10.42 -3.51 -3.12
CA ARG A 27 -11.48 -2.84 -3.86
C ARG A 27 -11.87 -1.53 -3.18
N ALA A 28 -12.26 -0.54 -3.99
CA ALA A 28 -12.92 0.66 -3.52
C ALA A 28 -14.32 0.33 -3.00
N ASN A 29 -14.71 0.88 -1.85
CA ASN A 29 -16.05 0.74 -1.29
C ASN A 29 -16.76 2.11 -1.32
N LEU A 30 -17.49 2.39 -2.40
CA LEU A 30 -18.00 3.72 -2.70
C LEU A 30 -19.52 3.72 -2.84
N ALA A 31 -20.18 4.77 -2.33
CA ALA A 31 -21.59 5.02 -2.60
C ALA A 31 -21.82 5.60 -4.01
N GLU A 32 -20.87 6.37 -4.52
CA GLU A 32 -20.88 6.99 -5.84
C GLU A 32 -19.46 7.02 -6.45
N PRO A 33 -19.32 7.02 -7.79
CA PRO A 33 -18.01 7.10 -8.43
C PRO A 33 -17.22 8.35 -8.02
N VAL A 34 -15.91 8.18 -7.85
CA VAL A 34 -15.01 9.27 -7.48
C VAL A 34 -14.09 9.61 -8.65
N VAL A 35 -14.15 10.87 -9.10
CA VAL A 35 -13.23 11.38 -10.13
C VAL A 35 -11.96 11.94 -9.46
N LEU A 36 -10.80 11.52 -9.95
CA LEU A 36 -9.49 12.11 -9.67
C LEU A 36 -9.02 12.91 -10.88
N LYS A 37 -8.96 14.23 -10.74
CA LYS A 37 -8.33 15.12 -11.71
C LYS A 37 -6.81 14.94 -11.73
N PRO A 38 -6.11 15.39 -12.78
CA PRO A 38 -4.66 15.47 -12.80
C PRO A 38 -4.10 16.14 -11.53
N LEU A 39 -3.12 15.49 -10.90
CA LEU A 39 -2.47 15.86 -9.63
C LEU A 39 -3.40 15.93 -8.40
N GLU A 40 -4.65 15.51 -8.52
CA GLU A 40 -5.56 15.37 -7.39
C GLU A 40 -5.28 14.09 -6.61
N ARG A 41 -5.48 14.15 -5.29
CA ARG A 41 -5.39 13.02 -4.38
C ARG A 41 -6.66 12.89 -3.56
N LYS A 42 -7.12 11.66 -3.34
CA LYS A 42 -8.27 11.37 -2.47
C LYS A 42 -8.01 10.14 -1.62
N LEU A 43 -8.60 10.16 -0.43
CA LEU A 43 -8.71 8.98 0.42
C LEU A 43 -9.90 8.15 -0.07
N ILE A 44 -9.63 6.93 -0.51
CA ILE A 44 -10.65 5.99 -0.99
C ILE A 44 -10.91 4.94 0.10
N PRO A 45 -12.13 4.87 0.65
CA PRO A 45 -12.50 3.86 1.64
C PRO A 45 -12.53 2.44 1.04
N THR A 46 -12.28 1.45 1.88
CA THR A 46 -12.30 0.02 1.49
C THR A 46 -13.37 -0.77 2.22
N GLY A 47 -13.90 -0.24 3.32
CA GLY A 47 -14.77 -0.97 4.24
C GLY A 47 -14.06 -2.08 5.02
N LEU A 48 -12.73 -2.19 4.93
CA LEU A 48 -11.94 -3.23 5.57
C LEU A 48 -11.26 -2.72 6.84
N TYR A 49 -11.25 -3.57 7.86
CA TYR A 49 -10.58 -3.35 9.14
C TYR A 49 -9.86 -4.63 9.50
N ILE A 50 -8.59 -4.57 9.90
CA ILE A 50 -7.79 -5.76 10.16
C ILE A 50 -7.14 -5.71 11.54
N ALA A 51 -6.74 -6.88 12.03
CA ALA A 51 -5.83 -7.01 13.15
C ALA A 51 -4.71 -7.97 12.76
N LEU A 52 -3.51 -7.43 12.56
CA LEU A 52 -2.33 -8.22 12.25
C LEU A 52 -1.67 -8.72 13.54
N PRO A 53 -0.96 -9.86 13.48
CA PRO A 53 -0.07 -10.28 14.56
C PRO A 53 1.10 -9.32 14.71
N GLU A 54 1.69 -9.29 15.91
CA GLU A 54 2.93 -8.56 16.19
C GLU A 54 4.07 -9.03 15.26
N GLY A 55 4.93 -8.09 14.84
CA GLY A 55 6.03 -8.35 13.91
C GLY A 55 5.61 -8.37 12.44
N TYR A 56 4.37 -7.97 12.12
CA TYR A 56 3.87 -7.87 10.75
C TYR A 56 3.22 -6.51 10.48
N GLU A 57 3.38 -6.04 9.25
CA GLU A 57 2.64 -4.92 8.68
C GLU A 57 1.90 -5.36 7.43
N ALA A 58 0.86 -4.62 7.05
CA ALA A 58 0.27 -4.72 5.73
C ALA A 58 0.72 -3.53 4.87
N GLN A 59 1.31 -3.83 3.73
CA GLN A 59 1.79 -2.85 2.76
C GLN A 59 0.80 -2.71 1.61
N MET A 60 0.24 -1.52 1.46
CA MET A 60 -0.60 -1.14 0.32
C MET A 60 0.28 -0.68 -0.82
N ARG A 61 0.24 -1.39 -1.95
CA ARG A 61 1.08 -1.15 -3.12
C ARG A 61 0.23 -0.84 -4.37
N PRO A 62 0.74 -0.02 -5.31
CA PRO A 62 0.09 0.22 -6.59
C PRO A 62 -0.08 -1.07 -7.40
N ARG A 63 -1.11 -1.09 -8.24
CA ARG A 63 -1.27 -2.12 -9.28
C ARG A 63 -0.58 -1.63 -10.55
N SER A 64 0.32 -2.44 -11.11
CA SER A 64 1.13 -2.05 -12.27
C SER A 64 0.28 -1.60 -13.48
N GLY A 65 -0.87 -2.25 -13.70
CA GLY A 65 -1.79 -1.87 -14.77
C GLY A 65 -2.37 -0.46 -14.61
N LEU A 66 -2.75 -0.07 -13.39
CA LEU A 66 -3.26 1.28 -13.11
C LEU A 66 -2.15 2.33 -13.21
N ALA A 67 -0.95 2.01 -12.70
CA ALA A 67 0.20 2.89 -12.78
C ALA A 67 0.63 3.17 -14.23
N LEU A 68 0.81 2.13 -15.04
CA LEU A 68 1.29 2.28 -16.42
C LEU A 68 0.24 2.86 -17.36
N LYS A 69 -1.02 2.43 -17.27
CA LYS A 69 -2.06 2.80 -18.25
C LYS A 69 -2.79 4.10 -17.91
N HIS A 70 -2.86 4.46 -16.63
CA HIS A 70 -3.68 5.58 -16.16
C HIS A 70 -2.91 6.56 -15.26
N GLY A 71 -1.62 6.33 -14.99
CA GLY A 71 -0.84 7.19 -14.09
C GLY A 71 -1.35 7.19 -12.65
N ILE A 72 -2.09 6.15 -12.24
CA ILE A 72 -2.67 6.06 -10.89
C ILE A 72 -1.73 5.31 -9.96
N THR A 73 -1.38 5.94 -8.86
CA THR A 73 -0.54 5.36 -7.81
C THR A 73 -1.05 5.73 -6.42
N LEU A 74 -0.38 5.22 -5.39
CA LEU A 74 -0.63 5.59 -4.00
C LEU A 74 0.38 6.65 -3.61
N LEU A 75 -0.08 7.77 -3.06
CA LEU A 75 0.80 8.88 -2.70
C LEU A 75 1.82 8.49 -1.61
N ASN A 76 1.42 7.61 -0.71
CA ASN A 76 2.22 7.11 0.40
C ASN A 76 2.80 5.71 0.13
N THR A 77 2.99 5.29 -1.14
CA THR A 77 3.44 3.92 -1.43
C THR A 77 4.87 3.62 -0.93
N PRO A 78 5.12 2.42 -0.36
CA PRO A 78 4.11 1.48 0.13
C PRO A 78 3.39 2.06 1.36
N GLY A 79 2.05 2.04 1.35
CA GLY A 79 1.27 2.52 2.49
C GLY A 79 1.29 1.50 3.62
N THR A 80 1.81 1.88 4.79
CA THR A 80 1.90 1.00 5.96
C THR A 80 0.59 0.98 6.76
N ILE A 81 0.12 -0.22 7.08
CA ILE A 81 -0.92 -0.47 8.09
C ILE A 81 -0.28 -1.26 9.22
N ASP A 82 -0.19 -0.62 10.40
CA ASP A 82 0.41 -1.18 11.60
C ASP A 82 -0.43 -2.30 12.22
N ALA A 83 0.23 -3.18 12.98
CA ALA A 83 -0.43 -4.34 13.59
C ALA A 83 -1.48 -3.99 14.64
N ASP A 84 -1.37 -2.83 15.27
CA ASP A 84 -2.30 -2.31 16.27
C ASP A 84 -3.39 -1.39 15.68
N TYR A 85 -3.33 -1.09 14.38
CA TYR A 85 -4.35 -0.29 13.71
C TYR A 85 -5.68 -1.04 13.62
N ARG A 86 -6.77 -0.43 14.10
CA ARG A 86 -8.15 -0.99 14.05
C ARG A 86 -9.14 -0.07 13.34
N GLY A 87 -8.65 1.00 12.73
CA GLY A 87 -9.47 1.89 11.90
C GLY A 87 -9.75 1.28 10.53
N GLU A 88 -10.52 2.01 9.73
CA GLU A 88 -10.76 1.61 8.35
C GLU A 88 -9.50 1.78 7.51
N ILE A 89 -9.15 0.76 6.73
CA ILE A 89 -8.09 0.88 5.74
C ILE A 89 -8.56 1.83 4.64
N GLY A 90 -7.91 2.99 4.54
CA GLY A 90 -8.13 3.94 3.46
C GLY A 90 -6.93 4.01 2.51
N ILE A 91 -7.20 4.16 1.21
CA ILE A 91 -6.16 4.20 0.17
C ILE A 91 -6.00 5.63 -0.33
N ILE A 92 -4.81 6.22 -0.17
CA ILE A 92 -4.51 7.57 -0.65
C ILE A 92 -4.08 7.49 -2.11
N LEU A 93 -5.06 7.49 -3.03
CA LEU A 93 -4.78 7.51 -4.46
C LEU A 93 -4.41 8.90 -4.93
N ILE A 94 -3.47 8.98 -5.86
CA ILE A 94 -3.11 10.17 -6.62
C ILE A 94 -3.11 9.86 -8.11
N ASN A 95 -3.61 10.81 -8.90
CA ASN A 95 -3.53 10.77 -10.36
C ASN A 95 -2.33 11.61 -10.85
N LEU A 96 -1.32 10.95 -11.39
CA LEU A 96 -0.13 11.59 -11.95
C LEU A 96 -0.19 11.72 -13.48
N SER A 97 -1.31 11.33 -14.11
CA SER A 97 -1.53 11.53 -15.54
C SER A 97 -2.08 12.93 -15.85
N SER A 98 -2.19 13.25 -17.14
CA SER A 98 -2.84 14.47 -17.63
C SER A 98 -4.35 14.34 -17.82
N GLU A 99 -4.91 13.14 -17.66
CA GLU A 99 -6.33 12.86 -17.91
C GLU A 99 -7.08 12.59 -16.59
N PRO A 100 -8.36 12.97 -16.46
CA PRO A 100 -9.15 12.57 -15.31
C PRO A 100 -9.35 11.05 -15.28
N PHE A 101 -9.36 10.47 -14.08
CA PHE A 101 -9.61 9.05 -13.85
C PHE A 101 -10.80 8.86 -12.92
N THR A 102 -11.78 8.06 -13.34
CA THR A 102 -12.97 7.75 -12.52
C THR A 102 -12.79 6.41 -11.85
N ILE A 103 -12.81 6.40 -10.53
CA ILE A 103 -12.82 5.20 -9.71
C ILE A 103 -14.28 4.80 -9.50
N ASN A 104 -14.61 3.58 -9.88
CA ASN A 104 -15.93 3.02 -9.65
C ASN A 104 -15.95 2.17 -8.37
N ASP A 105 -17.14 2.03 -7.78
CA ASP A 105 -17.33 1.09 -6.69
C ASP A 105 -16.93 -0.34 -7.10
N GLY A 106 -16.27 -1.07 -6.19
CA GLY A 106 -15.78 -2.42 -6.42
C GLY A 106 -14.55 -2.51 -7.30
N GLU A 107 -14.05 -1.41 -7.85
CA GLU A 107 -12.84 -1.40 -8.66
C GLU A 107 -11.61 -1.75 -7.83
N ARG A 108 -10.72 -2.57 -8.38
CA ARG A 108 -9.48 -2.99 -7.71
C ARG A 108 -8.44 -1.89 -7.82
N ILE A 109 -8.22 -1.14 -6.75
CA ILE A 109 -7.46 0.11 -6.76
C ILE A 109 -6.00 -0.04 -6.30
N CYS A 110 -5.71 -1.02 -5.45
CA CYS A 110 -4.36 -1.32 -4.97
C CYS A 110 -4.24 -2.82 -4.66
N GLN A 111 -3.08 -3.24 -4.19
CA GLN A 111 -2.87 -4.59 -3.65
C GLN A 111 -2.24 -4.53 -2.27
N MET A 112 -2.66 -5.43 -1.38
CA MET A 112 -2.14 -5.55 -0.02
C MET A 112 -1.16 -6.72 0.07
N VAL A 113 0.05 -6.48 0.58
CA VAL A 113 1.07 -7.51 0.87
C VAL A 113 1.32 -7.54 2.37
N ILE A 114 1.20 -8.71 3.01
CA ILE A 114 1.55 -8.86 4.43
C ILE A 114 3.04 -9.17 4.54
N THR A 115 3.77 -8.36 5.30
CA THR A 115 5.23 -8.42 5.39
C THR A 115 5.67 -8.47 6.85
N ALA A 116 6.62 -9.34 7.17
CA ALA A 116 7.24 -9.36 8.48
C ALA A 116 8.24 -8.19 8.61
N HIS A 117 8.30 -7.57 9.78
CA HIS A 117 9.27 -6.52 10.10
C HIS A 117 9.90 -6.78 11.47
N SER A 118 11.06 -6.15 11.70
CA SER A 118 11.74 -6.17 13.00
C SER A 118 11.51 -4.83 13.70
N GLN A 119 11.34 -4.86 15.02
CA GLN A 119 11.50 -3.68 15.87
C GLN A 119 12.96 -3.61 16.33
N VAL A 120 13.57 -2.43 16.23
CA VAL A 120 14.97 -2.22 16.61
C VAL A 120 15.07 -1.47 17.93
N VAL A 121 16.16 -1.69 18.65
CA VAL A 121 16.57 -0.87 19.80
C VAL A 121 17.80 -0.07 19.36
N TRP A 122 17.74 1.25 19.53
CA TRP A 122 18.84 2.14 19.17
C TRP A 122 19.99 2.03 20.19
N GLN A 123 21.22 1.90 19.70
CA GLN A 123 22.44 1.97 20.49
C GLN A 123 23.32 3.11 19.95
N PRO A 124 23.31 4.30 20.58
CA PRO A 124 24.14 5.42 20.15
C PRO A 124 25.64 5.11 20.29
N VAL A 125 26.43 5.44 19.26
CA VAL A 125 27.89 5.27 19.22
C VAL A 125 28.55 6.49 18.55
N GLU A 126 29.82 6.75 18.85
CA GLU A 126 30.57 7.87 18.25
C GLU A 126 31.07 7.56 16.82
N VAL A 127 31.32 6.29 16.51
CA VAL A 127 31.89 5.83 15.23
C VAL A 127 31.20 4.53 14.80
N LEU A 128 30.93 4.39 13.51
CA LEU A 128 30.43 3.17 12.86
C LEU A 128 31.59 2.36 12.28
N ASP A 129 31.40 1.06 12.07
CA ASP A 129 32.33 0.18 11.39
C ASP A 129 32.46 0.50 9.88
N ASP A 130 33.64 0.23 9.32
CA ASP A 130 33.90 0.40 7.89
C ASP A 130 33.30 -0.76 7.08
N THR A 131 32.69 -0.43 5.94
CA THR A 131 32.20 -1.41 4.96
C THR A 131 32.74 -1.08 3.57
N GLU A 132 32.72 -2.06 2.66
CA GLU A 132 33.12 -1.85 1.25
C GLU A 132 32.35 -0.69 0.58
N ARG A 133 31.08 -0.49 0.97
CA ARG A 133 30.25 0.62 0.48
C ARG A 133 30.55 1.95 1.16
N GLY A 134 30.88 1.94 2.45
CA GLY A 134 31.11 3.14 3.26
C GLY A 134 30.00 4.19 3.09
N ALA A 135 30.38 5.44 2.82
CA ALA A 135 29.47 6.56 2.57
C ALA A 135 28.90 6.62 1.13
N GLY A 136 29.10 5.61 0.29
CA GLY A 136 28.64 5.57 -1.10
C GLY A 136 27.11 5.45 -1.24
N GLY A 137 26.46 6.49 -1.78
CA GLY A 137 25.01 6.54 -2.03
C GLY A 137 24.66 7.22 -3.36
N PHE A 138 23.37 7.27 -3.72
CA PHE A 138 22.85 8.05 -4.87
C PHE A 138 23.58 7.82 -6.22
N GLY A 139 23.66 6.56 -6.67
CA GLY A 139 24.33 6.24 -7.95
C GLY A 139 25.83 6.00 -7.84
N HIS A 140 26.39 5.81 -6.64
CA HIS A 140 27.82 5.58 -6.43
C HIS A 140 28.46 4.41 -7.22
N THR A 141 27.67 3.51 -7.82
CA THR A 141 28.14 2.39 -8.64
C THR A 141 27.91 2.57 -10.15
N GLY A 142 27.38 3.70 -10.63
CA GLY A 142 27.07 3.88 -12.07
C GLY A 142 26.79 5.32 -12.52
N LYS A 143 27.14 5.59 -13.78
CA LYS A 143 26.92 6.87 -14.51
C LYS A 143 25.45 7.28 -14.57
#